data_AF-A0A0P7DXE4-F1
#
_entry.id   AF-A0A0P7DXE4-F1
#
_cell.length_a   1.000
_cell.length_b   1.000
_cell.length_c   1.000
_cell.angle_alpha   90.00
_cell.angle_beta   90.00
_cell.angle_gamma   90.00
#
_symmetry.space_group_name_H-M   'P 1'
#
loop_
_entity.id
_entity.type
_entity.pdbx_description
1 polymer ?
#
loop_
_entity_poly.entity_id
_entity_poly.type
_entity_poly.pdbx_seq_one_letter_code
_entity_poly.pdbx_strand_id
1 'polypeptide(L)'
;MSNKRAEQQLMQGEVDIALNFPPVLTPHVYKSDELLRYQNVAVSLANRDLKISTIYDLAGKSVLAFQNATNFIEAPFKSVTNILRSYEEVVNQEAQVDHLMKGWVDVIILERRVFLYYLEKYKQSAEVKPFIVHAIFKEAPRPAFFYSKTLKNTFNLGLGEIIESGEYQAIIRLDGTEYAQLSEPELRE
;
A
#
# COMPACT_ATOMS: atom_id res chain seq x y z
N MET A 1 -6.78 -13.42 5.87
CA MET A 1 -6.02 -13.52 7.13
C MET A 1 -5.52 -12.12 7.48
N SER A 2 -5.51 -11.68 8.75
CA SER A 2 -4.95 -10.37 9.13
C SER A 2 -3.42 -10.40 9.14
N ASN A 3 -2.77 -9.25 8.96
CA ASN A 3 -1.30 -9.14 9.00
C ASN A 3 -0.72 -9.67 10.33
N LYS A 4 -1.36 -9.32 11.45
CA LYS A 4 -0.97 -9.80 12.79
C LYS A 4 -1.01 -11.32 12.91
N ARG A 5 -1.97 -11.98 12.27
CA ARG A 5 -2.06 -13.45 12.28
C ARG A 5 -0.97 -14.08 11.42
N ALA A 6 -0.72 -13.55 10.23
CA ALA A 6 0.36 -14.04 9.35
C ALA A 6 1.74 -13.95 10.03
N GLU A 7 2.00 -12.84 10.75
CA GLU A 7 3.20 -12.65 11.56
C GLU A 7 3.37 -13.76 12.61
N GLN A 8 2.33 -14.02 13.41
CA GLN A 8 2.36 -15.05 14.45
C GLN A 8 2.60 -16.45 13.87
N GLN A 9 1.92 -16.78 12.77
CA GLN A 9 2.05 -18.10 12.14
C GLN A 9 3.45 -18.32 11.56
N LEU A 10 4.06 -17.28 10.98
CA LEU A 10 5.44 -17.37 10.48
C LEU A 10 6.42 -17.60 11.64
N MET A 11 6.27 -16.86 12.74
CA MET A 11 7.13 -16.99 13.92
C MET A 11 7.00 -18.36 14.60
N GLN A 12 5.87 -19.03 14.44
CA GLN A 12 5.61 -20.37 14.97
C GLN A 12 6.01 -21.49 13.99
N GLY A 13 6.44 -21.14 12.78
CA GLY A 13 6.75 -22.11 11.72
C GLY A 13 5.49 -22.81 11.16
N GLU A 14 4.30 -22.25 11.37
CA GLU A 14 3.04 -22.77 10.82
C GLU A 14 2.85 -22.41 9.34
N VAL A 15 3.55 -21.36 8.87
CA VAL A 15 3.65 -20.99 7.46
C VAL A 15 5.11 -20.79 7.08
N ASP A 16 5.44 -21.08 5.82
CA ASP A 16 6.82 -21.01 5.33
C ASP A 16 7.26 -19.60 4.98
N ILE A 17 6.32 -18.77 4.49
CA ILE A 17 6.57 -17.45 3.91
C ILE A 17 5.47 -16.46 4.34
N ALA A 18 5.86 -15.23 4.69
CA ALA A 18 4.95 -14.08 4.77
C ALA A 18 5.49 -12.88 3.99
N LEU A 19 4.61 -12.16 3.28
CA LEU A 19 4.97 -10.97 2.50
C LEU A 19 4.74 -9.65 3.28
N ASN A 20 3.79 -9.65 4.23
CA ASN A 20 3.45 -8.49 5.05
C ASN A 20 3.92 -8.71 6.49
N PHE A 21 5.21 -8.53 6.72
CA PHE A 21 5.86 -8.68 8.03
C PHE A 21 6.55 -7.36 8.43
N PRO A 22 6.48 -6.92 9.70
CA PRO A 22 7.16 -5.71 10.14
C PRO A 22 8.69 -5.81 9.95
N PRO A 23 9.40 -4.73 9.59
CA PRO A 23 10.85 -4.76 9.39
C PRO A 23 11.63 -4.79 10.72
N VAL A 24 11.24 -5.67 11.65
CA VAL A 24 11.88 -5.87 12.95
C VAL A 24 12.73 -7.14 12.90
N LEU A 25 13.95 -7.07 13.41
CA LEU A 25 14.82 -8.24 13.56
C LEU A 25 14.14 -9.25 14.48
N THR A 26 13.74 -10.38 13.90
CA THR A 26 13.04 -11.46 14.60
C THR A 26 13.87 -12.73 14.49
N PRO A 27 14.24 -13.38 15.62
CA PRO A 27 14.97 -14.64 15.58
C PRO A 27 14.25 -15.68 14.73
N HIS A 28 15.01 -16.49 13.98
CA HIS A 28 14.49 -17.54 13.10
C HIS A 28 13.59 -17.05 11.94
N VAL A 29 13.57 -15.74 11.66
CA VAL A 29 12.94 -15.17 10.47
C VAL A 29 14.01 -14.60 9.54
N TYR A 30 14.02 -15.06 8.29
CA TYR A 30 15.00 -14.71 7.27
C TYR A 30 14.35 -13.86 6.18
N LYS A 31 14.97 -12.70 5.90
CA LYS A 31 14.52 -11.75 4.88
C LYS A 31 15.12 -12.08 3.52
N SER A 32 14.31 -12.11 2.46
CA SER A 32 14.77 -12.22 1.07
C SER A 32 15.46 -10.95 0.57
N ASP A 33 15.95 -11.03 -0.66
CA ASP A 33 16.19 -9.83 -1.45
C ASP A 33 14.85 -9.10 -1.70
N GLU A 34 14.94 -7.87 -2.18
CA GLU A 34 13.76 -7.06 -2.44
C GLU A 34 12.88 -7.71 -3.51
N LEU A 35 11.64 -8.06 -3.14
CA LEU A 35 10.67 -8.62 -4.07
C LEU A 35 9.94 -7.53 -4.84
N LEU A 36 9.62 -6.41 -4.20
CA LEU A 36 8.84 -5.32 -4.76
C LEU A 36 9.05 -4.01 -3.97
N ARG A 37 8.73 -2.85 -4.57
CA ARG A 37 8.65 -1.55 -3.87
C ARG A 37 7.20 -1.18 -3.62
N TYR A 38 6.82 -0.92 -2.38
CA TYR A 38 5.53 -0.31 -2.07
C TYR A 38 5.67 1.17 -1.86
N GLN A 39 4.70 1.91 -2.37
CA GLN A 39 4.50 3.31 -2.02
C GLN A 39 3.10 3.44 -1.42
N ASN A 40 3.04 3.68 -0.11
CA ASN A 40 1.81 4.22 0.47
C ASN A 40 1.62 5.65 -0.04
N VAL A 41 0.38 6.06 -0.26
CA VAL A 41 0.02 7.39 -0.72
C VAL A 41 -1.14 7.92 0.11
N ALA A 42 -1.23 9.24 0.23
CA ALA A 42 -2.46 9.88 0.68
C ALA A 42 -3.30 10.21 -0.56
N VAL A 43 -4.60 9.96 -0.53
CA VAL A 43 -5.51 10.26 -1.65
C VAL A 43 -6.66 11.12 -1.14
N SER A 44 -6.96 12.21 -1.84
CA SER A 44 -8.08 13.10 -1.54
C SER A 44 -8.94 13.34 -2.77
N LEU A 45 -10.19 13.79 -2.59
CA LEU A 45 -10.98 14.31 -3.71
C LEU A 45 -10.41 15.65 -4.20
N ALA A 46 -10.40 15.86 -5.50
CA ALA A 46 -9.83 17.09 -6.10
C ALA A 46 -10.63 18.34 -5.72
N ASN A 47 -11.95 18.22 -5.60
CA ASN A 47 -12.84 19.33 -5.23
C ASN A 47 -12.67 19.84 -3.78
N ARG A 48 -11.78 19.23 -2.99
CA ARG A 48 -11.45 19.67 -1.63
C ARG A 48 -10.26 20.63 -1.60
N ASP A 49 -9.55 20.81 -2.72
CA ASP A 49 -8.39 21.69 -2.86
C ASP A 49 -7.34 21.52 -1.74
N LEU A 50 -7.15 20.27 -1.29
CA LEU A 50 -6.21 19.95 -0.23
C LEU A 50 -4.77 20.00 -0.76
N LYS A 51 -3.93 20.82 -0.13
CA LYS A 51 -2.49 20.84 -0.37
C LYS A 51 -1.81 19.95 0.67
N ILE A 52 -1.39 18.76 0.25
CA ILE A 52 -0.76 17.77 1.13
C ILE A 52 0.61 17.43 0.52
N SER A 53 1.67 18.01 1.08
CA SER A 53 3.05 17.78 0.62
C SER A 53 3.89 17.03 1.67
N THR A 54 3.43 17.03 2.91
CA THR A 54 4.04 16.33 4.03
C THR A 54 2.98 15.64 4.87
N ILE A 55 3.44 14.74 5.74
CA ILE A 55 2.58 14.07 6.71
C ILE A 55 1.91 15.04 7.69
N TYR A 56 2.55 16.17 8.00
CA TYR A 56 2.00 17.19 8.90
C TYR A 56 0.83 17.94 8.29
N ASP A 57 0.75 18.01 6.95
CA ASP A 57 -0.37 18.62 6.25
C ASP A 57 -1.66 17.80 6.40
N LEU A 58 -1.60 16.60 6.99
CA LEU A 58 -2.78 15.83 7.38
C LEU A 58 -3.52 16.41 8.59
N ALA A 59 -2.89 17.31 9.35
CA ALA A 59 -3.48 17.92 10.53
C ALA A 59 -4.90 18.46 10.28
N GLY A 60 -5.81 18.17 11.21
CA GLY A 60 -7.21 18.58 11.15
C GLY A 60 -8.08 17.88 10.09
N LYS A 61 -7.57 16.87 9.37
CA LYS A 61 -8.34 16.11 8.37
C LYS A 61 -8.93 14.83 8.97
N SER A 62 -10.02 14.33 8.41
CA SER A 62 -10.47 12.95 8.67
C SER A 62 -9.72 11.99 7.76
N VAL A 63 -9.06 11.01 8.36
CA VAL A 63 -8.18 10.06 7.67
C VAL A 63 -8.61 8.62 7.92
N LEU A 64 -8.74 7.85 6.84
CA LEU A 64 -8.99 6.41 6.90
C LEU A 64 -7.79 5.66 6.31
N ALA A 65 -7.16 4.80 7.09
CA ALA A 65 -5.95 4.08 6.71
C ALA A 65 -6.14 2.56 6.72
N PHE A 66 -5.17 1.82 6.16
CA PHE A 66 -5.17 0.37 6.22
C PHE A 66 -4.88 -0.15 7.64
N GLN A 67 -5.35 -1.35 7.95
CA GLN A 67 -5.11 -1.98 9.26
C GLN A 67 -3.62 -2.01 9.62
N ASN A 68 -3.31 -1.59 10.84
CA ASN A 68 -1.98 -1.52 11.43
C ASN A 68 -1.06 -0.46 10.80
N ALA A 69 -1.61 0.52 10.08
CA ALA A 69 -0.84 1.56 9.41
C ALA A 69 0.12 2.30 10.37
N THR A 70 -0.29 2.57 11.61
CA THR A 70 0.58 3.21 12.62
C THR A 70 1.86 2.44 12.97
N ASN A 71 1.92 1.14 12.70
CA ASN A 71 3.10 0.30 12.92
C ASN A 71 3.88 0.00 11.63
N PHE A 72 3.25 0.16 10.46
CA PHE A 72 3.87 -0.08 9.16
C PHE A 72 4.42 1.18 8.49
N ILE A 73 3.86 2.35 8.80
CA ILE A 73 4.34 3.64 8.30
C ILE A 73 5.33 4.20 9.32
N GLU A 74 6.49 4.62 8.82
CA GLU A 74 7.58 5.14 9.63
C GLU A 74 7.19 6.40 10.42
N ALA A 75 7.96 6.70 11.46
CA ALA A 75 7.84 7.95 12.18
C ALA A 75 7.99 9.14 11.20
N PRO A 76 7.19 10.21 11.35
CA PRO A 76 6.37 10.55 12.52
C PRO A 76 4.87 10.16 12.40
N PHE A 77 4.46 9.23 11.53
CA PHE A 77 3.03 9.02 11.24
C PHE A 77 2.17 8.76 12.48
N LYS A 78 2.62 7.85 13.35
CA LYS A 78 1.89 7.49 14.57
C LYS A 78 1.67 8.65 15.53
N SER A 79 2.56 9.65 15.58
CA SER A 79 2.33 10.84 16.42
C SER A 79 1.40 11.83 15.74
N VAL A 80 1.44 11.92 14.41
CA VAL A 80 0.55 12.76 13.61
C VAL A 80 -0.92 12.33 13.72
N THR A 81 -1.22 11.05 13.97
CA THR A 81 -2.62 10.61 14.11
C THR A 81 -3.38 11.32 15.24
N ASN A 82 -2.67 11.84 16.25
CA ASN A 82 -3.27 12.57 17.38
C ASN A 82 -3.74 13.99 17.03
N ILE A 83 -3.29 14.55 15.90
CA ILE A 83 -3.66 15.91 15.45
C ILE A 83 -4.62 15.89 14.26
N LEU A 84 -5.15 14.72 13.91
CA LEU A 84 -6.17 14.54 12.90
C LEU A 84 -7.54 14.84 13.49
N ARG A 85 -8.50 15.27 12.66
CA ARG A 85 -9.89 15.45 13.10
C ARG A 85 -10.53 14.11 13.45
N SER A 86 -10.23 13.08 12.66
CA SER A 86 -10.53 11.68 12.99
C SER A 86 -9.52 10.76 12.32
N TYR A 87 -9.28 9.60 12.94
CA TYR A 87 -8.40 8.57 12.43
C TYR A 87 -9.01 7.20 12.66
N GLU A 88 -9.15 6.43 11.58
CA GLU A 88 -9.64 5.06 11.63
C GLU A 88 -8.78 4.16 10.76
N GLU A 89 -8.67 2.89 11.14
CA GLU A 89 -7.96 1.85 10.38
C GLU A 89 -8.93 0.73 9.99
N VAL A 90 -8.90 0.28 8.73
CA VAL A 90 -9.80 -0.77 8.22
C VAL A 90 -9.06 -1.95 7.61
N VAL A 91 -9.63 -3.14 7.78
CA VAL A 91 -9.14 -4.38 7.12
C VAL A 91 -9.53 -4.40 5.65
N ASN A 92 -10.76 -4.00 5.34
CA ASN A 92 -11.27 -4.00 3.98
C ASN A 92 -10.81 -2.73 3.25
N GLN A 93 -9.81 -2.87 2.37
CA GLN A 93 -9.28 -1.73 1.63
C GLN A 93 -10.25 -1.16 0.59
N GLU A 94 -11.24 -1.94 0.15
CA GLU A 94 -12.34 -1.45 -0.72
C GLU A 94 -13.15 -0.34 -0.03
N ALA A 95 -13.37 -0.48 1.29
CA ALA A 95 -14.13 0.51 2.06
C ALA A 95 -13.43 1.88 2.06
N GLN A 96 -12.10 1.93 1.93
CA GLN A 96 -11.38 3.20 1.84
C GLN A 96 -11.77 3.97 0.58
N VAL A 97 -11.76 3.31 -0.57
CA VAL A 97 -12.14 3.92 -1.84
C VAL A 97 -13.60 4.36 -1.80
N ASP A 98 -14.50 3.52 -1.30
CA ASP A 98 -15.91 3.86 -1.14
C ASP A 98 -16.13 5.11 -0.26
N HIS A 99 -15.49 5.16 0.92
CA HIS A 99 -15.59 6.29 1.85
C HIS A 99 -15.04 7.59 1.22
N LEU A 100 -13.91 7.51 0.49
CA LEU A 100 -13.36 8.65 -0.21
C LEU A 100 -14.32 9.15 -1.29
N MET A 101 -14.82 8.26 -2.15
CA MET A 101 -15.70 8.62 -3.27
C MET A 101 -17.03 9.19 -2.78
N LYS A 102 -17.54 8.72 -1.64
CA LYS A 102 -18.71 9.30 -0.98
C LYS A 102 -18.42 10.60 -0.23
N GLY A 103 -17.14 10.95 -0.06
CA GLY A 103 -16.70 12.16 0.64
C GLY A 103 -16.90 12.09 2.15
N TRP A 104 -16.98 10.87 2.71
CA TRP A 104 -17.14 10.63 4.15
C TRP A 104 -15.85 10.90 4.92
N VAL A 105 -14.70 10.79 4.25
CA VAL A 105 -13.39 11.15 4.78
C VAL A 105 -12.69 12.12 3.84
N ASP A 106 -11.80 12.94 4.39
CA ASP A 106 -11.04 13.89 3.57
C ASP A 106 -9.89 13.20 2.83
N VAL A 107 -9.26 12.22 3.49
CA VAL A 107 -8.06 11.54 2.99
C VAL A 107 -8.13 10.04 3.30
N ILE A 108 -7.68 9.22 2.36
CA ILE A 108 -7.35 7.81 2.61
C ILE A 108 -5.86 7.57 2.49
N ILE A 109 -5.32 6.61 3.27
CA ILE A 109 -3.92 6.20 3.22
C ILE A 109 -3.82 4.72 2.93
N LEU A 110 -3.26 4.36 1.78
CA LEU A 110 -3.13 2.99 1.29
C LEU A 110 -2.02 2.88 0.24
N GLU A 111 -1.66 1.66 -0.13
CA GLU A 111 -0.66 1.41 -1.18
C GLU A 111 -1.23 1.81 -2.55
N ARG A 112 -0.40 2.47 -3.38
CA ARG A 112 -0.83 3.08 -4.63
C ARG A 112 -1.53 2.11 -5.59
N ARG A 113 -1.02 0.90 -5.75
CA ARG A 113 -1.57 -0.12 -6.66
C ARG A 113 -2.83 -0.73 -6.09
N VAL A 114 -2.89 -0.92 -4.77
CA VAL A 114 -4.11 -1.35 -4.09
C VAL A 114 -5.24 -0.30 -4.27
N PHE A 115 -4.91 0.99 -4.18
CA PHE A 115 -5.87 2.05 -4.51
C PHE A 115 -6.39 1.93 -5.94
N LEU A 116 -5.50 1.81 -6.93
CA LEU A 116 -5.88 1.72 -8.33
C LEU A 116 -6.75 0.49 -8.62
N TYR A 117 -6.41 -0.67 -8.06
CA TYR A 117 -7.23 -1.88 -8.18
C TYR A 117 -8.66 -1.67 -7.65
N TYR A 118 -8.81 -1.13 -6.44
CA TYR A 118 -10.14 -0.91 -5.85
C TYR A 118 -10.89 0.25 -6.50
N LEU A 119 -10.19 1.25 -7.05
CA LEU A 119 -10.79 2.30 -7.86
C LEU A 119 -11.51 1.71 -9.07
N GLU A 120 -10.90 0.72 -9.71
CA GLU A 120 -11.40 0.09 -10.93
C GLU A 120 -12.56 -0.85 -10.66
N LYS A 121 -12.49 -1.55 -9.53
CA LYS A 121 -13.66 -2.25 -9.00
C LYS A 121 -14.80 -1.29 -8.68
N TYR A 122 -14.52 -0.14 -8.06
CA TYR A 122 -15.52 0.86 -7.73
C TYR A 122 -16.20 1.43 -9.00
N LYS A 123 -15.43 1.73 -10.07
CA LYS A 123 -15.93 2.20 -11.37
C LYS A 123 -17.01 1.30 -11.99
N GLN A 124 -16.96 -0.01 -11.72
CA GLN A 124 -17.95 -0.96 -12.23
C GLN A 124 -19.33 -0.80 -11.57
N SER A 125 -19.39 -0.12 -10.42
CA SER A 125 -20.60 -0.01 -9.59
C SER A 125 -21.06 1.43 -9.33
N ALA A 126 -20.18 2.42 -9.46
CA ALA A 126 -20.47 3.81 -9.17
C ALA A 126 -19.53 4.77 -9.91
N GLU A 127 -19.96 6.03 -10.04
CA GLU A 127 -19.18 7.10 -10.66
C GLU A 127 -17.96 7.48 -9.79
N VAL A 128 -16.78 7.50 -10.41
CA VAL A 128 -15.55 7.96 -9.77
C VAL A 128 -15.46 9.47 -9.84
N LYS A 129 -15.29 10.10 -8.67
CA LYS A 129 -15.02 11.53 -8.57
C LYS A 129 -13.55 11.83 -8.87
N PRO A 130 -13.23 13.02 -9.42
CA PRO A 130 -11.85 13.46 -9.55
C PRO A 130 -11.11 13.44 -8.21
N PHE A 131 -9.88 12.93 -8.21
CA PHE A 131 -9.05 12.74 -7.02
C PHE A 131 -7.61 13.20 -7.28
N ILE A 132 -6.86 13.39 -6.20
CA ILE A 132 -5.43 13.74 -6.21
C ILE A 132 -4.69 12.70 -5.38
N VAL A 133 -3.59 12.17 -5.93
CA VAL A 133 -2.65 11.28 -5.23
C VAL A 133 -1.49 12.12 -4.71
N HIS A 134 -1.31 12.14 -3.40
CA HIS A 134 -0.25 12.85 -2.70
C HIS A 134 0.83 11.84 -2.27
N ALA A 135 1.96 11.84 -2.99
CA ALA A 135 3.09 10.95 -2.76
C ALA A 135 3.96 11.41 -1.57
N ILE A 136 3.35 11.55 -0.39
CA ILE A 136 4.02 12.05 0.82
C ILE A 136 4.82 10.99 1.58
N PHE A 137 4.69 9.72 1.22
CA PHE A 137 5.46 8.62 1.79
C PHE A 137 6.51 8.13 0.79
N LYS A 138 7.68 7.77 1.33
CA LYS A 138 8.76 7.18 0.54
C LYS A 138 8.38 5.78 0.07
N GLU A 139 8.93 5.39 -1.06
CA GLU A 139 8.94 3.99 -1.45
C GLU A 139 9.71 3.16 -0.43
N ALA A 140 9.18 2.00 -0.10
CA ALA A 140 9.79 1.06 0.83
C ALA A 140 9.98 -0.31 0.17
N PRO A 141 11.16 -0.93 0.30
CA PRO A 141 11.37 -2.28 -0.16
C PRO A 141 10.48 -3.25 0.61
N ARG A 142 9.93 -4.22 -0.10
CA ARG A 142 9.09 -5.28 0.43
C ARG A 142 9.71 -6.62 0.06
N PRO A 143 10.52 -7.18 0.97
CA PRO A 143 11.00 -8.55 0.85
C PRO A 143 9.93 -9.53 1.33
N ALA A 144 10.11 -10.79 0.97
CA ALA A 144 9.45 -11.91 1.60
C ALA A 144 10.23 -12.35 2.85
N PHE A 145 9.51 -12.86 3.84
CA PHE A 145 10.05 -13.30 5.12
C PHE A 145 9.80 -14.80 5.28
N PHE A 146 10.85 -15.54 5.64
CA PHE A 146 10.86 -17.00 5.65
C PHE A 146 11.23 -17.51 7.02
N TYR A 147 10.61 -18.61 7.45
CA TYR A 147 11.07 -19.33 8.64
C TYR A 147 12.36 -20.13 8.36
N SER A 148 12.64 -20.44 7.09
CA SER A 148 13.81 -21.24 6.66
C SER A 148 14.81 -20.42 5.84
N LYS A 149 16.08 -20.42 6.27
CA LYS A 149 17.18 -19.79 5.53
C LYS A 149 17.41 -20.44 4.16
N THR A 150 17.27 -21.76 4.10
CA THR A 150 17.40 -22.52 2.85
C THR A 150 16.31 -22.12 1.87
N LEU A 151 15.06 -22.04 2.32
CA LEU A 151 13.95 -21.62 1.47
C LEU A 151 14.10 -20.19 0.97
N LYS A 152 14.54 -19.27 1.84
CA LYS A 152 14.89 -17.89 1.45
C LYS A 152 15.94 -17.87 0.33
N ASN A 153 17.01 -18.67 0.45
CA ASN A 153 18.07 -18.71 -0.57
C ASN A 153 17.54 -19.26 -1.90
N THR A 154 16.76 -20.33 -1.88
CA THR A 154 16.12 -20.90 -3.08
C THR A 154 15.19 -19.89 -3.74
N PHE A 155 14.41 -19.16 -2.94
CA PHE A 155 13.55 -18.08 -3.43
C PHE A 155 14.34 -16.97 -4.13
N ASN A 156 15.44 -16.49 -3.52
CA ASN A 156 16.27 -15.44 -4.13
C ASN A 156 16.85 -15.87 -5.49
N LEU A 157 17.26 -17.14 -5.63
CA LEU A 157 17.76 -17.66 -6.91
C LEU A 157 16.67 -17.63 -7.99
N GLY A 158 15.48 -18.17 -7.69
CA GLY A 158 14.36 -18.15 -8.63
C GLY A 158 13.87 -16.74 -8.96
N LEU A 159 13.85 -15.82 -7.99
CA LEU A 159 13.53 -14.42 -8.23
C LEU A 159 14.55 -13.77 -9.19
N GLY A 160 15.84 -14.10 -9.04
CA GLY A 160 16.89 -13.67 -9.97
C GLY A 160 16.60 -14.11 -11.40
N GLU A 161 16.29 -15.39 -11.61
CA GLU A 161 15.95 -15.93 -12.94
C GLU A 161 14.72 -15.25 -13.57
N ILE A 162 13.67 -14.99 -12.78
CA ILE A 162 12.44 -14.29 -13.22
C ILE A 162 12.71 -12.82 -13.58
N ILE A 163 13.64 -12.17 -12.88
CA ILE A 163 14.06 -10.79 -13.20
C ILE A 163 14.89 -10.78 -14.47
N GLU A 164 15.85 -11.69 -14.61
CA GLU A 164 16.73 -11.79 -15.78
C GLU A 164 15.96 -12.12 -17.07
N SER A 165 14.89 -12.92 -16.98
CA SER A 165 14.04 -13.26 -18.12
C SER A 165 13.15 -12.10 -18.60
N GLY A 166 12.98 -11.06 -17.78
CA GLY A 166 12.04 -9.95 -18.03
C GLY A 166 10.57 -10.26 -17.66
N GLU A 167 10.29 -11.46 -17.15
CA GLU A 167 8.96 -11.87 -16.69
C GLU A 167 8.51 -11.02 -15.49
N TYR A 168 9.42 -10.70 -14.58
CA TYR A 168 9.11 -9.81 -13.45
C TYR A 168 8.49 -8.48 -13.91
N GLN A 169 9.07 -7.84 -14.93
CA GLN A 169 8.56 -6.58 -15.48
C GLN A 169 7.24 -6.78 -16.21
N ALA A 170 6.98 -7.95 -16.81
CA ALA A 170 5.67 -8.26 -17.37
C ALA A 170 4.59 -8.38 -16.28
N ILE A 171 4.90 -9.04 -15.16
CA ILE A 171 4.00 -9.17 -14.01
C ILE A 171 3.74 -7.81 -13.36
N ILE A 172 4.78 -7.01 -13.15
CA ILE A 172 4.66 -5.70 -12.53
C ILE A 172 4.02 -4.68 -13.48
N ARG A 173 4.10 -4.80 -14.81
CA ARG A 173 3.36 -3.86 -15.70
C ARG A 173 1.84 -3.94 -15.54
N LEU A 174 1.31 -5.09 -15.12
CA LEU A 174 -0.11 -5.30 -14.82
C LEU A 174 -0.53 -4.75 -13.45
N ASP A 175 0.34 -3.99 -12.77
CA ASP A 175 0.17 -3.50 -11.41
C ASP A 175 -0.60 -2.18 -11.29
N GLY A 176 -1.15 -1.70 -12.40
CA GLY A 176 -2.00 -0.53 -12.47
C GLY A 176 -1.43 0.67 -13.24
N THR A 177 -0.28 0.55 -13.90
CA THR A 177 0.19 1.59 -14.84
C THR A 177 -0.74 1.81 -16.04
N GLU A 178 -1.55 0.83 -16.43
CA GLU A 178 -2.64 1.02 -17.40
C GLU A 178 -3.73 1.99 -16.89
N TYR A 179 -3.89 2.14 -15.57
CA TYR A 179 -4.84 3.10 -14.98
C TYR A 179 -4.35 4.55 -15.00
N ALA A 180 -3.04 4.78 -15.11
CA ALA A 180 -2.48 6.13 -15.30
C ALA A 180 -2.72 6.67 -16.72
N GLN A 181 -2.99 5.80 -17.70
CA GLN A 181 -3.38 6.20 -19.06
C GLN A 181 -4.83 6.72 -19.13
N LEU A 182 -5.60 6.68 -18.03
CA LEU A 182 -6.95 7.26 -17.94
C LEU A 182 -6.99 8.69 -17.35
N SER A 183 -5.84 9.37 -17.23
CA SER A 183 -5.78 10.75 -16.72
C SER A 183 -5.17 11.78 -17.67
N GLU A 184 -4.81 11.41 -18.90
CA GLU A 184 -4.60 12.41 -19.94
C GLU A 184 -5.93 12.59 -20.69
N PRO A 185 -6.53 13.80 -20.69
CA PRO A 185 -7.51 14.10 -21.71
C PRO A 185 -6.75 14.00 -23.03
N GLU A 186 -7.17 13.09 -23.91
CA GLU A 186 -6.90 13.24 -25.34
C GLU A 186 -7.27 14.68 -25.69
N LEU A 187 -6.26 15.51 -25.91
CA LEU A 187 -6.43 16.77 -26.61
C LEU A 187 -6.91 16.39 -28.00
N ARG A 188 -8.24 16.36 -28.16
CA ARG A 188 -8.89 16.30 -29.46
C ARG A 188 -8.53 17.60 -30.17
N GLU A 189 -7.60 17.51 -31.11
CA GLU A 189 -7.55 18.44 -32.24
C GLU A 189 -8.77 18.22 -33.16
#